data_AF-A0A267FEY3-F1
#
_entry.id   AF-A0A267FEY3-F1
#
_cell.length_a   1.000
_cell.length_b   1.000
_cell.length_c   1.000
_cell.angle_alpha   90.00
_cell.angle_beta   90.00
_cell.angle_gamma   90.00
#
_symmetry.space_group_name_H-M   'P 1'
#
loop_
_entity.id
_entity.type
_entity.pdbx_description
1 polymer ?
#
loop_
_entity_poly.entity_id
_entity_poly.type
_entity_poly.pdbx_seq_one_letter_code
_entity_poly.pdbx_strand_id
1 'polypeptide(L)'
;VGMSYTLRQAEQHELSRRDLRQLAFLPYDYTAHRVALGYARHWAILALALAATAAAQLAWGCPLLSAGVAACVPLYAYAHSRAFDWLVIQRGQPDYWDFAAAWRLPHRVYVAECDSSKRLIGVVCLQHRPDGSCDLQHAAVVASRRRGGVGSGLVRLALTEAGRLGYSRVTMYSTTVQAAAVAMYKRLGIGVDRVHSDGVSKRIPFLPKPFAYVRMSAELGKQGGPECLPESHKDC
;
A
#
# COMPACT_ATOMS: atom_id res chain seq x y z
N VAL A 1 -9.56 24.25 -6.36
CA VAL A 1 -10.57 23.44 -5.65
C VAL A 1 -10.69 22.13 -6.42
N GLY A 2 -10.22 21.02 -5.84
CA GLY A 2 -10.29 19.71 -6.48
C GLY A 2 -11.71 19.16 -6.40
N MET A 3 -12.17 18.49 -7.46
CA MET A 3 -13.44 17.75 -7.42
C MET A 3 -13.17 16.38 -6.79
N SER A 4 -14.05 15.98 -5.87
CA SER A 4 -14.02 14.67 -5.26
C SER A 4 -15.19 13.84 -5.73
N TYR A 5 -14.91 12.60 -6.13
CA TYR A 5 -15.90 11.72 -6.75
C TYR A 5 -16.07 10.43 -5.95
N THR A 6 -17.31 9.94 -5.89
CA THR A 6 -17.64 8.55 -5.54
C THR A 6 -17.62 7.67 -6.80
N LEU A 7 -17.52 6.34 -6.65
CA LEU A 7 -17.36 5.39 -7.78
C LEU A 7 -18.40 5.58 -8.91
N ARG A 8 -19.68 5.79 -8.57
CA ARG A 8 -20.73 6.07 -9.57
C ARG A 8 -20.44 7.33 -10.39
N GLN A 9 -19.87 8.35 -9.76
CA GLN A 9 -19.54 9.61 -10.43
C GLN A 9 -18.25 9.47 -11.26
N ALA A 10 -17.28 8.68 -10.78
CA ALA A 10 -16.05 8.38 -11.49
C ALA A 10 -16.28 7.62 -12.81
N GLU A 11 -17.20 6.65 -12.83
CA GLU A 11 -17.59 5.92 -14.04
C GLU A 11 -18.37 6.82 -15.02
N GLN A 12 -19.23 7.70 -14.50
CA GLN A 12 -19.92 8.72 -15.30
C GLN A 12 -18.97 9.77 -15.90
N HIS A 13 -17.77 9.91 -15.32
CA HIS A 13 -16.74 10.86 -15.77
C HIS A 13 -15.66 10.24 -16.67
N GLU A 14 -15.91 9.04 -17.23
CA GLU A 14 -15.03 8.39 -18.22
C GLU A 14 -13.56 8.29 -17.78
N LEU A 15 -13.29 8.03 -16.49
CA LEU A 15 -11.92 7.71 -16.08
C LEU A 15 -11.41 6.54 -16.91
N SER A 16 -10.32 6.76 -17.65
CA SER A 16 -9.83 5.76 -18.58
C SER A 16 -9.34 4.53 -17.81
N ARG A 17 -9.38 3.33 -18.43
CA ARG A 17 -8.75 2.12 -17.85
C ARG A 17 -7.29 2.35 -17.46
N ARG A 18 -6.61 3.29 -18.12
CA ARG A 18 -5.22 3.67 -17.83
C ARG A 18 -5.12 4.40 -16.49
N ASP A 19 -6.05 5.29 -16.17
CA ASP A 19 -6.08 6.03 -14.91
C ASP A 19 -6.39 5.09 -13.73
N LEU A 20 -7.33 4.15 -13.93
CA LEU A 20 -7.65 3.09 -12.96
C LEU A 20 -6.48 2.12 -12.70
N ARG A 21 -5.62 1.88 -13.69
CA ARG A 21 -4.38 1.12 -13.48
C ARG A 21 -3.35 1.93 -12.69
N GLN A 22 -3.15 3.21 -13.02
CA GLN A 22 -2.22 4.05 -12.23
C GLN A 22 -2.65 4.17 -10.76
N LEU A 23 -3.96 4.17 -10.52
CA LEU A 23 -4.60 4.06 -9.22
C LEU A 23 -4.20 2.83 -8.41
N ALA A 24 -4.30 1.65 -9.05
CA ALA A 24 -3.90 0.37 -8.48
C ALA A 24 -2.50 0.40 -7.90
N PHE A 25 -1.61 1.01 -8.70
CA PHE A 25 -0.20 0.99 -8.43
C PHE A 25 0.24 2.15 -7.55
N LEU A 26 -0.57 3.17 -7.25
CA LEU A 26 -0.10 4.29 -6.42
C LEU A 26 0.33 3.90 -5.00
N PRO A 27 -0.43 3.07 -4.25
CA PRO A 27 0.01 2.52 -2.97
C PRO A 27 1.23 1.59 -3.14
N TYR A 28 1.27 0.87 -4.27
CA TYR A 28 2.36 -0.03 -4.62
C TYR A 28 3.64 0.74 -4.93
N ASP A 29 3.61 1.80 -5.73
CA ASP A 29 4.74 2.64 -6.13
C ASP A 29 5.45 3.20 -4.92
N TYR A 30 4.74 3.61 -3.86
CA TYR A 30 5.42 4.02 -2.63
C TYR A 30 6.17 2.85 -1.97
N THR A 31 5.51 1.70 -1.87
CA THR A 31 6.05 0.50 -1.24
C THR A 31 7.20 -0.07 -2.07
N ALA A 32 6.98 -0.29 -3.35
CA ALA A 32 7.93 -0.68 -4.39
C ALA A 32 9.09 0.31 -4.49
N HIS A 33 8.88 1.63 -4.40
CA HIS A 33 9.99 2.60 -4.41
C HIS A 33 10.84 2.49 -3.14
N ARG A 34 10.23 2.37 -1.95
CA ARG A 34 10.95 2.16 -0.69
C ARG A 34 11.71 0.84 -0.69
N VAL A 35 11.07 -0.20 -1.22
CA VAL A 35 11.67 -1.52 -1.43
C VAL A 35 12.81 -1.43 -2.45
N ALA A 36 12.63 -0.72 -3.56
CA ALA A 36 13.64 -0.50 -4.60
C ALA A 36 14.82 0.30 -4.07
N LEU A 37 14.61 1.29 -3.19
CA LEU A 37 15.70 1.97 -2.47
C LEU A 37 16.42 1.02 -1.50
N GLY A 38 15.67 0.12 -0.86
CA GLY A 38 16.24 -1.00 -0.10
C GLY A 38 17.12 -1.88 -0.98
N TYR A 39 16.63 -2.26 -2.17
CA TYR A 39 17.37 -3.04 -3.16
C TYR A 39 18.59 -2.29 -3.67
N ALA A 40 18.48 -1.01 -4.03
CA ALA A 40 19.61 -0.22 -4.52
C ALA A 40 20.75 -0.18 -3.49
N ARG A 41 20.44 -0.11 -2.20
CA ARG A 41 21.42 -0.25 -1.13
C ARG A 41 22.05 -1.64 -1.08
N HIS A 42 21.27 -2.71 -1.20
CA HIS A 42 21.80 -4.08 -1.24
C HIS A 42 22.67 -4.31 -2.49
N TRP A 43 22.23 -3.84 -3.66
CA TRP A 43 23.00 -3.88 -4.90
C TRP A 43 24.30 -3.09 -4.80
N ALA A 44 24.30 -1.92 -4.15
CA ALA A 44 25.51 -1.17 -3.88
C ALA A 44 26.49 -1.95 -2.98
N ILE A 45 25.98 -2.61 -1.93
CA ILE A 45 26.80 -3.48 -1.06
C ILE A 45 27.37 -4.67 -1.86
N LEU A 46 26.56 -5.31 -2.70
CA LEU A 46 27.00 -6.41 -3.56
C LEU A 46 28.04 -5.96 -4.58
N ALA A 47 27.85 -4.79 -5.20
CA ALA A 47 28.81 -4.20 -6.14
C ALA A 47 30.14 -3.89 -5.45
N LEU A 48 30.10 -3.33 -4.23
CA LEU A 48 31.30 -3.10 -3.43
C LEU A 48 32.00 -4.41 -3.04
N ALA A 49 31.25 -5.45 -2.67
CA ALA A 49 31.81 -6.77 -2.37
C ALA A 49 32.47 -7.42 -3.59
N LEU A 50 31.85 -7.30 -4.77
CA LEU A 50 32.42 -7.77 -6.04
C LEU A 50 33.70 -7.00 -6.39
N ALA A 51 33.68 -5.67 -6.27
CA ALA A 51 34.84 -4.82 -6.54
C ALA A 51 36.01 -5.14 -5.60
N ALA A 52 35.73 -5.30 -4.30
CA ALA A 52 36.74 -5.70 -3.32
C ALA A 52 37.33 -7.09 -3.64
N THR A 53 36.49 -8.04 -4.06
CA THR A 53 36.94 -9.37 -4.45
C THR A 53 37.80 -9.34 -5.72
N ALA A 54 37.42 -8.55 -6.72
CA ALA A 54 38.23 -8.37 -7.94
C ALA A 54 39.58 -7.73 -7.63
N ALA A 55 39.61 -6.73 -6.73
CA ALA A 55 40.85 -6.11 -6.28
C ALA A 55 41.76 -7.10 -5.53
N ALA A 56 41.18 -7.90 -4.62
CA ALA A 56 41.90 -8.97 -3.92
C ALA A 56 42.46 -10.03 -4.88
N GLN A 57 41.70 -10.37 -5.92
CA GLN A 57 42.15 -11.30 -6.96
C GLN A 57 43.36 -10.78 -7.73
N LEU A 58 43.36 -9.49 -8.08
CA LEU A 58 44.49 -8.83 -8.75
C LEU A 58 45.73 -8.75 -7.84
N ALA A 59 45.53 -8.51 -6.53
CA ALA A 59 46.62 -8.35 -5.58
C ALA A 59 47.27 -9.68 -5.14
N TRP A 60 46.48 -10.74 -4.97
CA TRP A 60 46.93 -11.99 -4.34
C TRP A 60 46.75 -13.24 -5.20
N GLY A 61 46.14 -13.13 -6.40
CA GLY A 61 46.11 -14.22 -7.38
C GLY A 61 45.36 -15.48 -6.92
N CYS A 62 44.24 -15.36 -6.20
CA CYS A 62 43.56 -16.48 -5.55
C CYS A 62 42.23 -16.89 -6.23
N PRO A 63 42.27 -17.58 -7.40
CA PRO A 63 41.10 -17.76 -8.29
C PRO A 63 39.90 -18.45 -7.66
N LEU A 64 40.11 -19.35 -6.70
CA LEU A 64 39.02 -20.07 -6.03
C LEU A 64 38.09 -19.14 -5.22
N LEU A 65 38.67 -18.12 -4.56
CA LEU A 65 37.91 -17.14 -3.78
C LEU A 65 37.06 -16.25 -4.70
N SER A 66 37.62 -15.84 -5.84
CA SER A 66 36.92 -15.02 -6.83
C SER A 66 35.75 -15.75 -7.49
N ALA A 67 35.91 -17.04 -7.82
CA ALA A 67 34.84 -17.86 -8.39
C ALA A 67 33.68 -18.07 -7.40
N GLY A 68 34.00 -18.30 -6.11
CA GLY A 68 33.00 -18.45 -5.07
C GLY A 68 32.11 -17.20 -4.91
N VAL A 69 32.70 -16.01 -4.80
CA VAL A 69 31.93 -14.77 -4.67
C VAL A 69 31.11 -14.47 -5.93
N ALA A 70 31.69 -14.68 -7.12
CA ALA A 70 31.00 -14.47 -8.39
C ALA A 70 29.76 -15.37 -8.54
N ALA A 71 29.78 -16.60 -8.00
CA ALA A 71 28.63 -17.50 -7.98
C ALA A 71 27.61 -17.15 -6.89
N CYS A 72 28.05 -16.70 -5.71
CA CYS A 72 27.16 -16.38 -4.60
C CYS A 72 26.30 -15.13 -4.85
N VAL A 73 26.80 -14.13 -5.58
CA VAL A 73 26.07 -12.86 -5.79
C VAL A 73 24.78 -13.02 -6.61
N PRO A 74 24.79 -13.68 -7.79
CA PRO A 74 23.57 -13.95 -8.55
C PRO A 74 22.59 -14.84 -7.79
N LEU A 75 23.10 -15.84 -7.06
CA LEU A 75 22.28 -16.76 -6.28
C LEU A 75 21.56 -16.03 -5.15
N TYR A 76 22.26 -15.14 -4.45
CA TYR A 76 21.70 -14.27 -3.42
C TYR A 76 20.66 -13.32 -4.01
N ALA A 77 20.96 -12.66 -5.14
CA ALA A 77 20.02 -11.77 -5.81
C ALA A 77 18.73 -12.50 -6.25
N TYR A 78 18.88 -13.70 -6.83
CA TYR A 78 17.75 -14.53 -7.25
C TYR A 78 16.89 -15.00 -6.06
N ALA A 79 17.53 -15.56 -5.02
CA ALA A 79 16.84 -15.99 -3.81
C ALA A 79 16.10 -14.83 -3.14
N HIS A 80 16.72 -13.65 -3.09
CA HIS A 80 16.10 -12.45 -2.53
C HIS A 80 14.91 -11.98 -3.38
N SER A 81 15.01 -11.95 -4.71
CA SER A 81 13.89 -11.59 -5.58
C SER A 81 12.71 -12.56 -5.41
N ARG A 82 12.99 -13.87 -5.36
CA ARG A 82 11.95 -14.89 -5.19
C ARG A 82 11.29 -14.83 -3.82
N ALA A 83 12.07 -14.59 -2.76
CA ALA A 83 11.53 -14.38 -1.42
C ALA A 83 10.63 -13.14 -1.36
N PHE A 84 10.96 -12.09 -2.12
CA PHE A 84 10.14 -10.89 -2.20
C PHE A 84 8.84 -11.10 -2.98
N ASP A 85 8.91 -11.70 -4.16
CA ASP A 85 7.71 -12.06 -4.93
C ASP A 85 6.79 -12.93 -4.08
N TRP A 86 7.36 -13.94 -3.41
CA TRP A 86 6.62 -14.78 -2.48
C TRP A 86 5.99 -13.99 -1.33
N LEU A 87 6.72 -13.03 -0.73
CA LEU A 87 6.21 -12.22 0.38
C LEU A 87 5.12 -11.24 -0.05
N VAL A 88 5.20 -10.70 -1.27
CA VAL A 88 4.15 -9.87 -1.87
C VAL A 88 2.91 -10.72 -2.21
N ILE A 89 3.11 -11.92 -2.77
CA ILE A 89 2.04 -12.83 -3.19
C ILE A 89 1.32 -13.44 -1.97
N GLN A 90 2.06 -13.95 -0.98
CA GLN A 90 1.49 -14.64 0.18
C GLN A 90 0.82 -13.71 1.19
N ARG A 91 1.17 -12.42 1.22
CA ARG A 91 0.54 -11.46 2.13
C ARG A 91 -0.82 -10.94 1.67
N GLY A 92 -1.48 -11.66 0.76
CA GLY A 92 -2.95 -11.65 0.69
C GLY A 92 -3.53 -10.33 0.21
N GLN A 93 -2.89 -9.69 -0.78
CA GLN A 93 -3.55 -8.63 -1.54
C GLN A 93 -3.78 -9.12 -2.98
N PRO A 94 -4.62 -10.17 -3.18
CA PRO A 94 -4.97 -10.65 -4.51
C PRO A 94 -5.55 -9.50 -5.36
N ASP A 95 -6.12 -8.49 -4.72
CA ASP A 95 -6.63 -7.30 -5.41
C ASP A 95 -5.58 -6.57 -6.27
N TYR A 96 -4.28 -6.76 -6.06
CA TYR A 96 -3.28 -6.15 -6.94
C TYR A 96 -3.01 -6.94 -8.22
N TRP A 97 -3.30 -8.24 -8.27
CA TRP A 97 -3.04 -9.06 -9.48
C TRP A 97 -4.03 -8.69 -10.60
N ASP A 98 -5.29 -8.46 -10.24
CA ASP A 98 -6.32 -7.94 -11.13
C ASP A 98 -7.10 -6.81 -10.44
N PHE A 99 -6.41 -5.68 -10.27
CA PHE A 99 -7.01 -4.51 -9.65
C PHE A 99 -8.21 -3.97 -10.40
N ALA A 100 -8.26 -4.13 -11.73
CA ALA A 100 -9.41 -3.70 -12.51
C ALA A 100 -10.67 -4.52 -12.14
N ALA A 101 -10.51 -5.82 -11.90
CA ALA A 101 -11.60 -6.65 -11.36
C ALA A 101 -11.90 -6.32 -9.89
N ALA A 102 -10.86 -6.19 -9.05
CA ALA A 102 -11.04 -5.90 -7.62
C ALA A 102 -11.70 -4.53 -7.37
N TRP A 103 -11.45 -3.55 -8.24
CA TRP A 103 -12.07 -2.22 -8.19
C TRP A 103 -13.58 -2.26 -8.39
N ARG A 104 -14.10 -3.26 -9.11
CA ARG A 104 -15.53 -3.41 -9.43
C ARG A 104 -16.30 -4.22 -8.40
N LEU A 105 -15.65 -4.65 -7.32
CA LEU A 105 -16.30 -5.43 -6.29
C LEU A 105 -17.38 -4.58 -5.59
N PRO A 106 -18.62 -5.09 -5.45
CA PRO A 106 -19.76 -4.31 -4.98
C PRO A 106 -19.63 -3.84 -3.53
N HIS A 107 -18.72 -4.46 -2.77
CA HIS A 107 -18.44 -4.16 -1.37
C HIS A 107 -17.32 -3.11 -1.20
N ARG A 108 -16.99 -2.35 -2.25
CA ARG A 108 -15.96 -1.31 -2.22
C ARG A 108 -16.49 0.04 -2.70
N VAL A 109 -16.12 1.09 -1.99
CA VAL A 109 -16.41 2.48 -2.34
C VAL A 109 -15.10 3.25 -2.41
N TYR A 110 -14.82 3.84 -3.56
CA TYR A 110 -13.61 4.63 -3.77
C TYR A 110 -13.95 6.11 -3.73
N VAL A 111 -13.07 6.85 -3.06
CA VAL A 111 -13.05 8.30 -3.04
C VAL A 111 -11.76 8.76 -3.72
N ALA A 112 -11.90 9.65 -4.67
CA ALA A 112 -10.84 10.06 -5.58
C ALA A 112 -10.73 11.59 -5.64
N GLU A 113 -9.51 12.11 -5.81
CA GLU A 113 -9.26 13.54 -6.03
C GLU A 113 -8.50 13.75 -7.34
N CYS A 114 -9.01 14.66 -8.17
CA CYS A 114 -8.39 15.08 -9.43
C CYS A 114 -7.86 16.51 -9.34
N ASP A 115 -6.82 16.82 -10.13
CA ASP A 115 -6.37 18.18 -10.34
C ASP A 115 -7.20 18.93 -11.41
N SER A 116 -6.83 20.19 -11.69
CA SER A 116 -7.51 21.05 -12.66
C SER A 116 -7.52 20.48 -14.08
N SER A 117 -6.58 19.59 -14.41
CA SER A 117 -6.50 18.93 -15.70
C SER A 117 -7.30 17.62 -15.73
N LYS A 118 -8.16 17.39 -14.72
CA LYS A 118 -8.90 16.14 -14.49
C LYS A 118 -7.98 14.93 -14.32
N ARG A 119 -6.69 15.13 -14.07
CA ARG A 119 -5.78 14.04 -13.78
C ARG A 119 -5.95 13.64 -12.34
N LEU A 120 -6.10 12.35 -12.10
CA LEU A 120 -6.19 11.85 -10.74
C LEU A 120 -4.87 12.04 -9.99
N ILE A 121 -4.96 12.55 -8.75
CA ILE A 121 -3.82 12.82 -7.88
C ILE A 121 -3.85 12.05 -6.55
N GLY A 122 -4.97 11.44 -6.18
CA GLY A 122 -5.03 10.56 -5.03
C GLY A 122 -6.34 9.80 -4.90
N VAL A 123 -6.31 8.78 -4.04
CA VAL A 123 -7.41 7.83 -3.84
C VAL A 123 -7.42 7.29 -2.42
N VAL A 124 -8.59 6.85 -2.00
CA VAL A 124 -8.80 5.97 -0.85
C VAL A 124 -9.99 5.05 -1.11
N CYS A 125 -9.94 3.83 -0.60
CA CYS A 125 -11.00 2.82 -0.69
C CYS A 125 -11.62 2.58 0.69
N LEU A 126 -12.93 2.40 0.74
CA LEU A 126 -13.67 1.82 1.85
C LEU A 126 -14.12 0.42 1.43
N GLN A 127 -13.74 -0.59 2.18
CA GLN A 127 -14.16 -1.97 1.97
C GLN A 127 -15.18 -2.35 3.04
N HIS A 128 -16.40 -2.70 2.66
CA HIS A 128 -17.43 -3.14 3.59
C HIS A 128 -17.01 -4.42 4.32
N ARG A 129 -17.35 -4.49 5.60
CA ARG A 129 -17.23 -5.69 6.43
C ARG A 129 -18.62 -6.16 6.87
N PRO A 130 -18.85 -7.48 6.98
CA PRO A 130 -20.16 -8.04 7.35
C PRO A 130 -20.73 -7.56 8.70
N ASP A 131 -19.91 -7.01 9.58
CA ASP A 131 -20.31 -6.50 10.90
C ASP A 131 -20.85 -5.06 10.86
N GLY A 132 -21.10 -4.50 9.67
CA GLY A 132 -21.57 -3.12 9.52
C GLY A 132 -20.48 -2.07 9.74
N SER A 133 -19.21 -2.48 9.77
CA SER A 133 -18.04 -1.59 9.71
C SER A 133 -17.42 -1.59 8.32
N CYS A 134 -16.37 -0.80 8.12
CA CYS A 134 -15.57 -0.85 6.89
C CYS A 134 -14.07 -0.71 7.16
N ASP A 135 -13.25 -1.22 6.24
CA ASP A 135 -11.81 -1.04 6.22
C ASP A 135 -11.43 0.06 5.22
N LEU A 136 -10.68 1.06 5.68
CA LEU A 136 -10.05 2.05 4.82
C LEU A 136 -8.73 1.49 4.27
N GLN A 137 -8.69 1.32 2.95
CA GLN A 137 -7.61 0.68 2.23
C GLN A 137 -7.12 1.54 1.05
N HIS A 138 -5.98 1.15 0.48
CA HIS A 138 -5.43 1.74 -0.75
C HIS A 138 -5.30 3.27 -0.73
N ALA A 139 -5.12 3.87 0.45
CA ALA A 139 -4.93 5.32 0.58
C ALA A 139 -3.58 5.73 -0.02
N ALA A 140 -3.60 6.50 -1.11
CA ALA A 140 -2.39 6.95 -1.77
C ALA A 140 -2.56 8.31 -2.47
N VAL A 141 -1.44 9.03 -2.58
CA VAL A 141 -1.33 10.32 -3.25
C VAL A 141 -0.08 10.31 -4.11
N VAL A 142 -0.18 10.82 -5.34
CA VAL A 142 0.94 10.96 -6.27
C VAL A 142 2.06 11.77 -5.61
N ALA A 143 3.32 11.36 -5.80
CA ALA A 143 4.45 11.91 -5.04
C ALA A 143 4.57 13.45 -5.12
N SER A 144 4.31 14.02 -6.29
CA SER A 144 4.36 15.48 -6.54
C SER A 144 3.27 16.29 -5.84
N ARG A 145 2.22 15.64 -5.31
CA ARG A 145 1.10 16.31 -4.61
C ARG A 145 1.06 15.97 -3.11
N ARG A 146 2.04 15.23 -2.60
CA ARG A 146 2.14 14.91 -1.16
C ARG A 146 2.48 16.17 -0.36
N ARG A 147 2.13 16.15 0.93
CA ARG A 147 2.31 17.27 1.88
C ARG A 147 1.49 18.54 1.55
N GLY A 148 0.68 18.53 0.49
CA GLY A 148 -0.28 19.61 0.17
C GLY A 148 -1.68 19.40 0.76
N GLY A 149 -1.86 18.53 1.75
CA GLY A 149 -3.16 18.28 2.39
C GLY A 149 -4.10 17.28 1.68
N VAL A 150 -3.82 16.91 0.42
CA VAL A 150 -4.61 15.95 -0.40
C VAL A 150 -4.96 14.66 0.37
N GLY A 151 -3.97 14.01 0.99
CA GLY A 151 -4.20 12.77 1.74
C GLY A 151 -5.14 12.95 2.93
N SER A 152 -5.07 14.10 3.61
CA SER A 152 -5.98 14.41 4.71
C SER A 152 -7.39 14.72 4.22
N GLY A 153 -7.52 15.41 3.08
CA GLY A 153 -8.79 15.69 2.43
C GLY A 153 -9.51 14.40 2.02
N LEU A 154 -8.79 13.50 1.32
CA LEU A 154 -9.31 12.19 0.92
C LEU A 154 -9.81 11.36 2.09
N VAL A 155 -9.03 11.28 3.18
CA VAL A 155 -9.42 10.48 4.35
C VAL A 155 -10.63 11.09 5.05
N ARG A 156 -10.69 12.42 5.20
CA ARG A 156 -11.87 13.09 5.77
C ARG A 156 -13.12 12.79 4.95
N LEU A 157 -13.01 12.91 3.62
CA LEU A 157 -14.12 12.63 2.73
C LEU A 157 -14.55 11.16 2.79
N ALA A 158 -13.60 10.23 2.87
CA ALA A 158 -13.90 8.82 3.07
C ALA A 158 -14.60 8.55 4.41
N LEU A 159 -14.21 9.22 5.50
CA LEU A 159 -14.91 9.10 6.78
C LEU A 159 -16.34 9.67 6.70
N THR A 160 -16.53 10.80 6.02
CA THR A 160 -17.87 11.37 5.77
C THR A 160 -18.72 10.42 4.95
N GLU A 161 -18.17 9.86 3.88
CA GLU A 161 -18.87 8.91 3.01
C GLU A 161 -19.20 7.60 3.76
N ALA A 162 -18.28 7.12 4.60
CA ALA A 162 -18.53 5.97 5.45
C ALA A 162 -19.71 6.20 6.41
N GLY A 163 -19.79 7.40 7.01
CA GLY A 163 -20.94 7.80 7.84
C GLY A 163 -22.24 7.88 7.04
N ARG A 164 -22.20 8.46 5.84
CA ARG A 164 -23.36 8.55 4.92
C ARG A 164 -23.88 7.17 4.52
N LEU A 165 -22.99 6.19 4.37
CA LEU A 165 -23.31 4.79 4.08
C LEU A 165 -23.77 3.99 5.31
N GLY A 166 -23.83 4.62 6.48
CA GLY A 166 -24.34 4.00 7.71
C GLY A 166 -23.33 3.10 8.42
N TYR A 167 -22.03 3.16 8.09
CA TYR A 167 -21.03 2.39 8.82
C TYR A 167 -20.88 2.92 10.25
N SER A 168 -20.74 2.00 11.19
CA SER A 168 -20.55 2.34 12.62
C SER A 168 -19.09 2.66 12.95
N ARG A 169 -18.15 2.07 12.21
CA ARG A 169 -16.72 2.17 12.45
C ARG A 169 -15.94 2.06 11.16
N VAL A 170 -14.85 2.82 11.06
CA VAL A 170 -13.83 2.68 10.02
C VAL A 170 -12.54 2.16 10.66
N THR A 171 -12.05 1.02 10.21
CA THR A 171 -10.75 0.46 10.62
C THR A 171 -9.72 0.66 9.50
N MET A 172 -8.45 0.83 9.83
CA MET A 172 -7.38 0.82 8.84
C MET A 172 -6.12 0.18 9.40
N TYR A 173 -5.29 -0.31 8.48
CA TYR A 173 -3.99 -0.87 8.79
C TYR A 173 -2.93 -0.08 8.04
N SER A 174 -1.91 0.37 8.76
CA SER A 174 -0.73 1.01 8.16
C SER A 174 0.53 0.34 8.69
N THR A 175 1.63 0.45 7.96
CA THR A 175 2.93 -0.04 8.44
C THR A 175 3.64 1.05 9.24
N THR A 176 4.45 0.68 10.22
CA THR A 176 5.30 1.64 10.96
C THR A 176 6.30 2.37 10.05
N VAL A 177 6.64 1.79 8.89
CA VAL A 177 7.46 2.42 7.84
C VAL A 177 6.75 3.61 7.18
N GLN A 178 5.42 3.66 7.24
CA GLN A 178 4.58 4.76 6.77
C GLN A 178 4.30 5.78 7.90
N ALA A 179 5.33 6.15 8.68
CA ALA A 179 5.20 7.06 9.83
C ALA A 179 4.46 8.38 9.51
N ALA A 180 4.64 8.93 8.31
CA ALA A 180 3.93 10.13 7.86
C ALA A 180 2.41 9.90 7.72
N ALA A 181 1.99 8.73 7.23
CA ALA A 181 0.57 8.37 7.14
C ALA A 181 -0.03 8.16 8.53
N VAL A 182 0.66 7.42 9.41
CA VAL A 182 0.25 7.23 10.81
C VAL A 182 0.09 8.58 11.53
N ALA A 183 1.05 9.49 11.38
CA ALA A 183 0.97 10.83 11.97
C ALA A 183 -0.20 11.63 11.40
N MET A 184 -0.48 11.52 10.10
CA MET A 184 -1.64 12.13 9.46
C MET A 184 -2.95 11.60 10.05
N TYR A 185 -3.11 10.28 10.16
CA TYR A 185 -4.32 9.68 10.73
C TYR A 185 -4.56 10.11 12.19
N LYS A 186 -3.51 10.16 13.01
CA LYS A 186 -3.60 10.68 14.38
C LYS A 186 -4.11 12.13 14.44
N ARG A 187 -3.62 13.00 13.55
CA ARG A 187 -4.08 14.40 13.46
C ARG A 187 -5.53 14.53 13.00
N LEU A 188 -6.07 13.52 12.34
CA LEU A 188 -7.48 13.44 11.96
C LEU A 188 -8.37 12.90 13.10
N GLY A 189 -7.81 12.63 14.28
CA GLY A 189 -8.55 12.09 15.42
C GLY A 189 -8.74 10.57 15.38
N ILE A 190 -8.07 9.87 14.45
CA ILE A 190 -8.16 8.41 14.33
C ILE A 190 -7.27 7.78 15.41
N GLY A 191 -7.89 6.98 16.28
CA GLY A 191 -7.24 6.33 17.40
C GLY A 191 -6.32 5.19 16.94
N VAL A 192 -5.27 4.91 17.73
CA VAL A 192 -4.45 3.70 17.56
C VAL A 192 -5.01 2.63 18.48
N ASP A 193 -5.52 1.54 17.90
CA ASP A 193 -6.11 0.44 18.69
C ASP A 193 -5.02 -0.49 19.22
N ARG A 194 -4.14 -0.92 18.31
CA ARG A 194 -3.12 -1.94 18.58
C ARG A 194 -1.97 -1.84 17.59
N VAL A 195 -0.75 -2.03 18.10
CA VAL A 195 0.44 -2.23 17.27
C VAL A 195 0.71 -3.73 17.21
N HIS A 196 0.57 -4.32 16.03
CA HIS A 196 0.90 -5.72 15.77
C HIS A 196 2.33 -5.80 15.25
N SER A 197 3.26 -6.25 16.08
CA SER A 197 4.59 -6.63 15.62
C SER A 197 4.50 -8.03 15.02
N ASP A 198 4.59 -8.12 13.69
CA ASP A 198 4.54 -9.39 12.97
C ASP A 198 5.67 -10.31 13.47
N GLY A 199 5.31 -11.40 14.14
CA GLY A 199 6.25 -12.41 14.65
C GLY A 199 7.07 -13.08 13.56
N VAL A 200 6.65 -12.94 12.29
CA VAL A 200 7.36 -13.41 11.10
C VAL A 200 8.75 -12.78 10.94
N SER A 201 8.93 -11.51 11.36
CA SER A 201 10.25 -10.85 11.28
C SER A 201 11.31 -11.51 12.17
N LYS A 202 10.90 -12.22 13.23
CA LYS A 202 11.85 -12.99 14.06
C LYS A 202 12.45 -14.19 13.32
N ARG A 203 11.82 -14.66 12.23
CA ARG A 203 12.24 -15.87 11.51
C ARG A 203 13.16 -15.61 10.32
N ILE A 204 13.34 -14.35 9.88
CA ILE A 204 14.17 -14.02 8.72
C ILE A 204 15.14 -12.88 9.09
N PRO A 205 16.38 -13.19 9.50
CA PRO A 205 17.30 -12.22 10.11
C PRO A 205 17.78 -11.10 9.19
N PHE A 206 17.54 -11.21 7.87
CA PHE A 206 18.03 -10.26 6.86
C PHE A 206 16.98 -9.23 6.40
N LEU A 207 15.72 -9.38 6.82
CA LEU A 207 14.71 -8.37 6.53
C LEU A 207 14.94 -7.14 7.44
N PRO A 208 14.90 -5.90 6.92
CA PRO A 208 14.94 -4.71 7.76
C PRO A 208 13.86 -4.82 8.86
N LYS A 209 14.23 -4.37 10.08
CA LYS A 209 13.44 -4.44 11.33
C LYS A 209 11.91 -4.33 11.11
N PRO A 210 11.09 -5.06 11.89
CA PRO A 210 9.76 -5.50 11.51
C PRO A 210 8.90 -4.44 10.85
N PHE A 211 8.26 -4.84 9.75
CA PHE A 211 6.97 -4.29 9.35
C PHE A 211 5.97 -4.55 10.48
N ALA A 212 6.00 -3.71 11.51
CA ALA A 212 4.94 -3.66 12.49
C ALA A 212 3.75 -2.96 11.84
N TYR A 213 2.56 -3.52 12.04
CA TYR A 213 1.31 -2.94 11.58
C TYR A 213 0.69 -2.18 12.72
N VAL A 214 0.16 -1.01 12.41
CA VAL A 214 -0.64 -0.21 13.33
C VAL A 214 -2.07 -0.34 12.85
N ARG A 215 -2.92 -0.97 13.67
CA ARG A 215 -4.36 -0.93 13.50
C ARG A 215 -4.87 0.37 14.11
N MET A 216 -5.67 1.10 13.35
CA MET A 216 -6.25 2.36 13.76
C MET A 216 -7.75 2.33 13.47
N SER A 217 -8.55 2.99 14.30
CA SER A 217 -9.99 3.07 14.08
C SER A 217 -10.57 4.44 14.39
N ALA A 218 -11.68 4.74 13.73
CA ALA A 218 -12.54 5.88 14.01
C ALA A 218 -13.97 5.38 14.19
N GLU A 219 -14.56 5.69 15.34
CA GLU A 219 -15.99 5.51 15.56
C GLU A 219 -16.76 6.58 14.80
N LEU A 220 -17.78 6.17 14.07
CA LEU A 220 -18.69 7.08 13.41
C LEU A 220 -19.91 7.23 14.32
N GLY A 221 -20.17 8.45 14.79
CA GLY A 221 -21.40 8.72 15.54
C GLY A 221 -22.60 8.30 14.69
N LYS A 222 -23.56 7.59 15.28
CA LYS A 222 -24.81 7.18 14.61
C LYS A 222 -25.57 8.42 14.12
N GLN A 223 -25.24 8.90 12.93
CA GLN A 223 -26.12 9.78 12.17
C GLN A 223 -27.12 8.85 11.51
N GLY A 224 -28.42 9.01 11.80
CA GLY A 224 -29.48 8.15 11.26
C GLY A 224 -29.33 7.99 9.76
N GLY A 225 -28.82 6.83 9.34
CA GLY A 225 -28.51 6.53 7.94
C GLY A 225 -29.74 5.94 7.24
N PRO A 226 -29.86 6.15 5.91
CA PRO A 226 -30.92 5.56 5.11
C PRO A 226 -30.76 4.03 5.01
N GLU A 227 -31.91 3.39 4.87
CA GLU A 227 -32.19 1.96 4.75
C GLU A 227 -31.16 1.19 3.90
N CYS A 228 -30.76 0.02 4.40
CA CYS A 228 -29.65 -0.83 4.00
C CYS A 228 -29.41 -0.93 2.48
N LEU A 229 -28.12 -0.91 2.10
CA LEU A 229 -27.68 -1.43 0.80
C LEU A 229 -28.23 -2.85 0.61
N PRO A 230 -28.82 -3.17 -0.56
CA PRO A 230 -29.39 -4.49 -0.80
C PRO A 230 -28.30 -5.55 -0.67
N GLU A 231 -28.57 -6.56 0.18
CA GLU A 231 -27.75 -7.77 0.27
C GLU A 231 -27.58 -8.34 -1.15
N SER A 232 -26.36 -8.26 -1.68
CA SER A 232 -26.06 -8.94 -2.94
C SER A 232 -26.14 -10.44 -2.66
N HIS A 233 -27.17 -11.07 -3.22
CA HIS A 233 -27.42 -12.50 -3.25
C HIS A 233 -26.13 -13.33 -3.27
N LYS A 234 -26.00 -14.20 -2.27
CA LYS A 234 -25.14 -15.38 -2.33
C LYS A 234 -25.80 -16.40 -3.25
N ASP A 235 -25.57 -16.32 -4.56
CA ASP A 235 -25.86 -17.43 -5.48
C ASP A 235 -24.88 -17.36 -6.65
N CYS A 236 -23.84 -18.20 -6.60
CA CYS A 236 -23.06 -18.84 -7.68
C CYS A 236 -21.76 -19.42 -7.08
#